data_AF-A0A645H3L8-F1
#
_entry.id   AF-A0A645H3L8-F1
#
_cell.length_a   1.000
_cell.length_b   1.000
_cell.length_c   1.000
_cell.angle_alpha   90.00
_cell.angle_beta   90.00
_cell.angle_gamma   90.00
#
_symmetry.space_group_name_H-M   'P 1'
#
loop_
_entity.id
_entity.type
_entity.pdbx_description
1 polymer ?
#
loop_
_entity_poly.entity_id
_entity_poly.type
_entity_poly.pdbx_seq_one_letter_code
_entity_poly.pdbx_strand_id
1 'polypeptide(L)' 'MFEEQGLVFSGVSPDNRLVEIVEIPEKKFFVGCQFHPELISRPNRPQKLIKAFVGASLADREAK' A
#
# COMPACT_ATOMS: atom_id res chain seq x y z
N MET A 1 11.88 -16.66 3.41
CA MET A 1 10.51 -17.05 3.80
C MET A 1 9.44 -16.10 3.25
N PHE A 2 9.35 -14.83 3.66
CA PHE A 2 8.24 -13.95 3.18
C PHE A 2 8.36 -13.54 1.71
N GLU A 3 9.55 -13.11 1.26
CA GLU A 3 9.79 -12.73 -0.15
C GLU A 3 9.66 -13.92 -1.11
N GLU A 4 10.06 -15.11 -0.67
CA GLU A 4 9.85 -16.36 -1.42
C GLU A 4 8.36 -16.72 -1.59
N GLN A 5 7.47 -16.13 -0.79
CA GLN A 5 6.02 -16.30 -0.87
C GLN A 5 5.34 -15.09 -1.56
N GLY A 6 6.10 -14.19 -2.19
CA GLY A 6 5.60 -13.07 -2.98
C GLY A 6 5.40 -11.75 -2.22
N LEU A 7 5.75 -11.68 -0.92
CA LEU A 7 5.72 -10.42 -0.18
C LEU A 7 6.96 -9.57 -0.52
N VAL A 8 6.77 -8.35 -1.02
CA VAL A 8 7.86 -7.43 -1.34
C VAL A 8 7.99 -6.35 -0.26
N PHE A 9 9.20 -6.13 0.25
CA PHE A 9 9.52 -5.01 1.13
C PHE A 9 9.78 -3.73 0.32
N SER A 10 8.71 -3.05 -0.10
CA SER A 10 8.79 -1.90 -1.02
C SER A 10 9.19 -0.58 -0.36
N GLY A 11 9.14 -0.50 0.97
CA GLY A 11 9.58 0.66 1.73
C GLY A 11 10.37 0.25 2.96
N VAL A 12 11.55 0.83 3.12
CA VAL A 12 12.41 0.63 4.27
C VAL A 12 12.82 1.99 4.85
N SER A 13 13.14 2.02 6.14
CA SER A 13 13.71 3.20 6.79
C SER A 13 15.03 3.61 6.10
N PRO A 14 15.46 4.88 6.17
CA PRO A 14 16.68 5.35 5.50
C PRO A 14 17.96 4.59 5.90
N ASP A 15 17.96 3.96 7.07
CA ASP A 15 19.05 3.13 7.58
C ASP A 15 18.89 1.63 7.25
N ASN A 16 17.87 1.25 6.46
CA ASN A 16 17.51 -0.10 6.04
C ASN A 16 17.24 -1.09 7.20
N ARG A 17 16.90 -0.60 8.39
CA ARG A 17 16.68 -1.45 9.57
C ARG A 17 15.22 -1.85 9.77
N LEU A 18 14.29 -1.00 9.34
CA LEU A 18 12.86 -1.19 9.55
C LEU A 18 12.16 -1.27 8.20
N VAL A 19 11.26 -2.24 8.07
CA VAL A 19 10.34 -2.31 6.94
C VAL A 19 9.16 -1.40 7.24
N GLU A 20 8.93 -0.42 6.38
CA GLU A 20 7.89 0.60 6.51
C GLU A 20 6.69 0.32 5.60
N ILE A 21 6.93 -0.32 4.45
CA ILE A 21 5.90 -0.65 3.45
C ILE A 21 6.14 -2.05 2.89
N VAL A 22 5.05 -2.80 2.75
CA VAL A 22 5.04 -4.13 2.12
C VAL A 22 3.96 -4.23 1.05
N GLU A 23 4.21 -5.01 0.02
CA GLU A 23 3.30 -5.22 -1.11
C GLU A 23 3.21 -6.71 -1.48
N ILE A 24 2.12 -7.11 -2.13
CA ILE A 24 2.00 -8.40 -2.83
C ILE A 24 1.59 -8.10 -4.28
N PRO A 25 2.56 -7.96 -5.21
CA PRO A 25 2.31 -7.50 -6.57
C PRO A 25 1.34 -8.37 -7.39
N GLU A 26 1.20 -9.65 -7.04
CA GLU A 26 0.29 -10.59 -7.71
C GLU A 26 -1.19 -10.31 -7.39
N LYS A 27 -1.48 -9.48 -6.38
CA LYS A 27 -2.84 -9.07 -6.03
C LYS A 27 -3.19 -7.76 -6.74
N LYS A 28 -4.47 -7.59 -7.10
CA LYS A 28 -4.97 -6.34 -7.72
C LYS A 28 -4.61 -5.09 -6.92
N PHE A 29 -4.66 -5.20 -5.59
CA PHE A 29 -4.15 -4.20 -4.66
C PHE A 29 -3.86 -4.86 -3.32
N PHE A 30 -2.60 -4.87 -2.91
CA PHE A 30 -2.19 -5.25 -1.57
C PHE A 30 -1.01 -4.39 -1.16
N VAL A 31 -1.23 -3.49 -0.21
CA VAL A 31 -0.19 -2.62 0.34
C VAL A 31 -0.42 -2.50 1.84
N GLY A 32 0.61 -2.78 2.64
CA GLY A 32 0.63 -2.54 4.08
C GLY A 32 1.66 -1.47 4.41
N CYS A 33 1.35 -0.59 5.36
CA CYS A 33 2.29 0.41 5.87
C CYS A 33 2.32 0.40 7.39
N GLN A 34 3.48 0.71 7.98
CA GLN A 34 3.63 0.83 9.43
C GLN A 34 3.04 2.15 9.96
N PHE A 35 3.20 3.23 9.20
CA PHE A 35 2.71 4.56 9.54
C PHE A 35 1.21 4.73 9.36
N HIS A 36 0.68 5.87 9.84
CA HIS A 36 -0.74 6.24 9.82
C HIS A 36 -1.07 7.27 8.72
N PRO A 37 -1.31 6.84 7.45
CA PRO A 37 -1.62 7.75 6.33
C PRO A 37 -2.92 8.55 6.52
N GLU A 38 -3.83 8.06 7.34
CA GLU A 38 -5.13 8.66 7.63
C GLU A 38 -4.99 10.02 8.34
N LEU A 39 -4.01 10.18 9.22
CA LEU A 39 -3.83 11.40 10.02
C LEU A 39 -3.42 12.61 9.15
N ILE A 40 -2.78 12.34 8.01
CA ILE A 40 -2.30 13.37 7.08
C ILE A 40 -3.21 13.54 5.84
N SER A 41 -4.25 12.73 5.71
CA SER A 41 -5.23 12.86 4.63
C SER A 41 -6.12 14.10 4.83
N ARG A 42 -6.52 14.77 3.75
CA ARG A 42 -7.43 15.93 3.77
C ARG A 42 -8.49 15.80 2.68
N PRO A 43 -9.69 16.38 2.84
CA PRO A 43 -10.77 16.25 1.85
C PRO A 43 -10.36 16.70 0.43
N ASN A 44 -9.63 17.81 0.32
CA ASN A 44 -9.13 18.34 -0.96
C ASN A 44 -7.76 17.77 -1.39
N ARG A 45 -7.12 16.97 -0.52
CA ARG A 45 -5.81 16.36 -0.76
C ARG A 45 -5.76 15.00 -0.07
N PRO A 46 -6.44 13.99 -0.63
CA PRO A 46 -6.42 12.65 -0.05
C PRO A 46 -5.00 12.10 -0.09
N GLN A 47 -4.62 11.37 0.96
CA GLN A 47 -3.34 10.67 0.98
C GLN A 47 -3.31 9.63 -0.15
N LYS A 48 -2.15 9.47 -0.80
CA LYS A 48 -2.00 8.70 -2.04
C LYS A 48 -2.39 7.23 -1.92
N LEU A 49 -2.01 6.57 -0.83
CA LEU A 49 -2.32 5.17 -0.53
C LEU A 49 -3.84 4.96 -0.39
N ILE A 50 -4.52 5.85 0.36
CA ILE A 50 -5.98 5.78 0.52
C ILE A 50 -6.69 6.00 -0.83
N LYS A 51 -6.26 7.02 -1.58
CA LYS A 51 -6.80 7.30 -2.92
C LYS A 51 -6.60 6.11 -3.86
N ALA A 52 -5.43 5.48 -3.83
CA ALA A 52 -5.10 4.33 -4.66
C ALA A 52 -5.95 3.10 -4.30
N PHE A 53 -6.14 2.83 -2.99
CA PHE A 53 -6.99 1.74 -2.52
C PHE A 53 -8.44 1.88 -3.01
N VAL A 54 -9.03 3.08 -2.88
CA VAL A 54 -10.38 3.35 -3.37
C VAL A 54 -10.45 3.20 -4.90
N GLY A 55 -9.46 3.72 -5.62
CA GLY A 55 -9.37 3.59 -7.08
C GLY A 55 -9.30 2.13 -7.54
N ALA A 56 -8.46 1.32 -6.90
CA ALA A 56 -8.36 -0.11 -7.18
C ALA A 56 -9.66 -0.86 -6.83
N SER A 57 -10.34 -0.47 -5.75
CA SER A 57 -11.63 -1.05 -5.37
C SER A 57 -12.73 -0.74 -6.39
N LEU A 58 -12.74 0.49 -6.93
CA LEU A 58 -13.68 0.88 -7.98
C LEU A 58 -13.41 0.12 -9.29
N ALA A 59 -12.13 0.03 -9.69
CA ALA A 59 -11.74 -0.74 -10.88
C ALA A 59 -12.09 -2.24 -10.74
N ASP A 60 -11.90 -2.84 -9.56
CA ASP A 60 -12.32 -4.23 -9.31
C ASP A 60 -13.84 -4.41 -9.39
N ARG A 61 -14.61 -3.41 -8.95
CA ARG A 61 -16.07 -3.42 -9.04
C ARG A 61 -16.55 -3.34 -10.49
N GLU A 62 -15.91 -2.51 -11.32
CA GLU A 62 -16.29 -2.32 -12.73
C GLU A 62 -15.88 -3.47 -13.64
N ALA A 63 -14.83 -4.21 -13.26
CA ALA A 63 -14.38 -5.40 -13.99
C ALA A 63 -15.22 -6.67 -13.71
N LYS A 64 -16.20 -6.58 -12.80
CA LYS A 64 -17.18 -7.65 -12.50
C LYS A 64 -18.49 -7.37 -13.22
#